data_AF-A0A8D4VQZ8-F1
#
_entry.id   AF-A0A8D4VQZ8-F1
#
_cell.length_a   1.000
_cell.length_b   1.000
_cell.length_c   1.000
_cell.angle_alpha   90.00
_cell.angle_beta   90.00
_cell.angle_gamma   90.00
#
_symmetry.space_group_name_H-M   'P 1'
#
loop_
_entity.id
_entity.type
_entity.pdbx_description
1 polymer ?
#
loop_
_entity_poly.entity_id
_entity_poly.type
_entity_poly.pdbx_seq_one_letter_code
_entity_poly.pdbx_strand_id
1 'polypeptide(L)'
;MERQVSEVLPPVEVSEEEARLLHDAEDAVRGYLQQLGFGVAAIDSVVPLCLAKARKRVGRGPAAVEELRRRAVEDAQRRLDRALGHLLGFEADDLSNLARARAALFLDGVGFPKDNLLSGQPVSPEAVSALAAHLPTATPPEAPLPMKHQTFSFIFRR
;
A
#
# COMPACT_ATOMS: atom_id res chain seq x y z
N MET A 1 -17.71 -36.35 42.17
CA MET A 1 -16.26 -36.13 42.04
C MET A 1 -16.04 -35.44 40.70
N GLU A 2 -16.07 -34.11 40.70
CA GLU A 2 -15.79 -33.30 39.52
C GLU A 2 -14.29 -32.97 39.50
N ARG A 3 -13.60 -33.27 38.41
CA ARG A 3 -12.29 -32.71 38.10
C ARG A 3 -12.45 -31.82 36.87
N GLN A 4 -12.73 -30.55 37.10
CA GLN A 4 -12.46 -29.52 36.10
C GLN A 4 -10.95 -29.33 36.03
N VAL A 5 -10.34 -29.83 34.96
CA VAL A 5 -8.96 -29.47 34.61
C VAL A 5 -9.06 -28.21 33.78
N SER A 6 -8.97 -27.05 34.44
CA SER A 6 -8.65 -25.79 33.75
C SER A 6 -7.23 -25.88 33.24
N GLU A 7 -7.08 -26.34 32.01
CA GLU A 7 -5.84 -26.23 31.25
C GLU A 7 -5.65 -24.76 30.88
N VAL A 8 -5.03 -24.00 31.79
CA VAL A 8 -4.57 -22.64 31.54
C VAL A 8 -3.36 -22.77 30.61
N LEU A 9 -3.61 -22.68 29.30
CA LEU A 9 -2.56 -22.48 28.31
C LEU A 9 -1.71 -21.27 28.72
N PRO A 10 -0.39 -21.41 28.87
CA PRO A 10 0.47 -20.27 29.17
C PRO A 10 0.36 -19.24 28.04
N PRO A 11 0.47 -17.93 28.35
CA PRO A 11 0.54 -16.91 27.32
C PRO A 11 1.69 -17.26 26.37
N VAL A 12 1.43 -17.26 25.07
CA VAL A 12 2.46 -17.47 24.05
C VAL A 12 3.43 -16.30 24.16
N GLU A 13 4.51 -16.48 24.93
CA GLU A 13 5.58 -15.49 25.05
C GLU A 13 6.16 -15.28 23.66
N VAL A 14 5.90 -14.08 23.12
CA VAL A 14 6.49 -13.64 21.87
C VAL A 14 7.98 -13.50 22.15
N SER A 15 8.82 -14.26 21.44
CA SER A 15 10.28 -14.14 21.57
C SER A 15 10.68 -12.67 21.38
N GLU A 16 11.68 -12.19 22.12
CA GLU A 16 12.20 -10.81 21.98
C GLU A 16 12.54 -10.48 20.52
N GLU A 17 13.01 -11.48 19.76
CA GLU A 17 13.25 -11.35 18.33
C GLU A 17 11.95 -11.08 17.56
N GLU A 18 10.89 -11.87 17.79
CA GLU A 18 9.60 -11.69 17.14
C GLU A 18 8.97 -10.34 17.49
N ALA A 19 9.14 -9.86 18.73
CA ALA A 19 8.70 -8.53 19.14
C ALA A 19 9.42 -7.41 18.36
N ARG A 20 10.74 -7.54 18.16
CA ARG A 20 11.51 -6.62 17.31
C ARG A 20 11.03 -6.65 15.86
N LEU A 21 10.79 -7.84 15.30
CA LEU A 21 10.32 -7.96 13.91
C LEU A 21 8.96 -7.29 13.70
N LEU A 22 8.06 -7.44 14.68
CA LEU A 22 6.74 -6.82 14.65
C LEU A 22 6.85 -5.30 14.74
N HIS A 23 7.75 -4.78 15.58
CA HIS A 23 8.00 -3.35 15.70
C HIS A 23 8.55 -2.75 14.40
N ASP A 24 9.55 -3.38 13.78
CA ASP A 24 10.11 -2.92 12.50
C ASP A 24 9.06 -2.92 11.37
N ALA A 25 8.19 -3.94 11.35
CA ALA A 25 7.09 -4.00 10.39
C ALA A 25 6.02 -2.94 10.69
N GLU A 26 5.75 -2.65 11.97
CA GLU A 26 4.86 -1.58 12.41
C GLU A 26 5.34 -0.22 11.88
N ASP A 27 6.60 0.10 12.15
CA ASP A 27 7.24 1.35 11.75
C ASP A 27 7.24 1.53 10.23
N ALA A 28 7.44 0.45 9.47
CA ALA A 28 7.37 0.51 8.01
C ALA A 28 5.97 0.85 7.49
N VAL A 29 4.92 0.25 8.07
CA VAL A 29 3.53 0.55 7.68
C VAL A 29 3.16 1.98 8.10
N ARG A 30 3.52 2.37 9.32
CA ARG A 30 3.29 3.70 9.87
C ARG A 30 3.98 4.76 9.02
N GLY A 31 5.27 4.58 8.73
CA GLY A 31 6.06 5.47 7.89
C GLY A 31 5.50 5.60 6.48
N TYR A 32 5.06 4.49 5.87
CA TYR A 32 4.40 4.52 4.56
C TYR A 32 3.12 5.37 4.57
N LEU A 33 2.23 5.18 5.55
CA LEU A 33 0.98 5.94 5.64
C LEU A 33 1.22 7.42 6.02
N GLN A 34 2.22 7.70 6.87
CA GLN A 34 2.63 9.07 7.19
C GLN A 34 3.16 9.81 5.95
N GLN A 35 3.96 9.15 5.11
CA GLN A 35 4.44 9.72 3.85
C GLN A 35 3.29 10.04 2.89
N LEU A 36 2.21 9.26 2.93
CA LEU A 36 0.99 9.55 2.19
C LEU A 36 0.14 10.65 2.82
N GLY A 37 0.47 11.13 4.03
CA GLY A 37 -0.23 12.21 4.72
C GLY A 37 -1.48 11.77 5.48
N PHE A 38 -1.57 10.51 5.90
CA PHE A 38 -2.63 10.06 6.81
C PHE A 38 -2.39 10.55 8.24
N GLY A 39 -3.47 10.86 8.94
CA GLY A 39 -3.48 11.22 10.36
C GLY A 39 -3.26 10.01 11.27
N VAL A 40 -2.78 10.29 12.48
CA VAL A 40 -2.39 9.27 13.47
C VAL A 40 -3.52 8.29 13.79
N ALA A 41 -4.76 8.79 13.96
CA ALA A 41 -5.91 7.95 14.29
C ALA A 41 -6.25 6.93 13.17
N ALA A 42 -6.18 7.33 11.91
CA ALA A 42 -6.41 6.44 10.78
C ALA A 42 -5.31 5.36 10.71
N ILE A 43 -4.05 5.77 10.92
CA ILE A 43 -2.90 4.87 10.94
C ILE A 43 -3.05 3.81 12.04
N ASP A 44 -3.31 4.24 13.27
CA ASP A 44 -3.43 3.35 14.43
C ASP A 44 -4.58 2.32 14.28
N SER A 45 -5.62 2.68 13.52
CA SER A 45 -6.72 1.74 13.24
C SER A 45 -6.35 0.63 12.23
N VAL A 46 -5.40 0.90 11.32
CA VAL A 46 -5.08 0.00 10.21
C VAL A 46 -3.84 -0.85 10.47
N VAL A 47 -2.83 -0.27 11.10
CA VAL A 47 -1.55 -0.92 11.37
C VAL A 47 -1.70 -2.31 12.03
N PRO A 48 -2.51 -2.48 13.10
CA PRO A 48 -2.70 -3.80 13.72
C PRO A 48 -3.32 -4.82 12.77
N LEU A 49 -4.20 -4.39 11.86
CA LEU A 49 -4.86 -5.26 10.90
C LEU A 49 -3.89 -5.75 9.81
N CYS A 50 -3.00 -4.88 9.35
CA CYS A 50 -1.95 -5.22 8.39
C CYS A 50 -0.96 -6.23 9.00
N LEU A 51 -0.50 -5.97 10.23
CA LEU A 51 0.42 -6.87 10.94
C LEU A 51 -0.21 -8.24 11.22
N ALA A 52 -1.45 -8.27 11.71
CA ALA A 52 -2.15 -9.52 11.98
C ALA A 52 -2.31 -10.39 10.73
N LYS A 53 -2.55 -9.77 9.57
CA LYS A 53 -2.69 -10.47 8.30
C LYS A 53 -1.35 -10.91 7.71
N ALA A 54 -0.31 -10.08 7.83
CA ALA A 54 1.04 -10.43 7.41
C ALA A 54 1.57 -11.62 8.23
N ARG A 55 1.45 -11.56 9.57
CA ARG A 55 1.91 -12.62 10.49
C ARG A 55 1.34 -14.00 10.17
N LYS A 56 0.07 -14.07 9.75
CA LYS A 56 -0.58 -15.35 9.35
C LYS A 56 0.09 -16.03 8.15
N ARG A 57 0.88 -15.31 7.36
CA ARG A 57 1.42 -15.77 6.08
C ARG A 57 2.94 -15.89 6.05
N VAL A 58 3.61 -15.48 7.12
CA VAL A 58 5.08 -15.48 7.20
C VAL A 58 5.51 -16.59 8.17
N GLY A 59 6.51 -17.37 7.78
CA GLY A 59 7.12 -18.39 8.63
C GLY A 59 7.96 -17.79 9.76
N ARG A 60 8.57 -18.64 10.60
CA ARG A 60 9.51 -18.21 11.64
C ARG A 60 10.94 -18.39 11.11
N GLY A 61 11.69 -17.29 10.94
CA GLY A 61 13.08 -17.34 10.48
C GLY A 61 13.66 -15.97 10.11
N PRO A 62 14.96 -15.85 9.79
CA PRO A 62 15.58 -14.57 9.47
C PRO A 62 15.02 -13.91 8.19
N ALA A 63 14.63 -14.70 7.19
CA ALA A 63 13.92 -14.18 6.01
C ALA A 63 12.48 -13.72 6.32
N ALA A 64 11.96 -14.02 7.52
CA ALA A 64 10.63 -13.61 7.93
C ALA A 64 10.54 -12.10 8.16
N VAL A 65 11.64 -11.44 8.53
CA VAL A 65 11.62 -10.00 8.85
C VAL A 65 11.25 -9.17 7.62
N GLU A 66 12.02 -9.33 6.55
CA GLU A 66 11.80 -8.59 5.31
C GLU A 66 10.46 -8.95 4.69
N GLU A 67 10.08 -10.23 4.75
CA GLU A 67 8.81 -10.69 4.21
C GLU A 67 7.61 -10.19 5.03
N LEU A 68 7.72 -10.12 6.37
CA LEU A 68 6.70 -9.56 7.25
C LEU A 68 6.51 -8.08 6.95
N ARG A 69 7.61 -7.31 6.91
CA ARG A 69 7.60 -5.89 6.58
C ARG A 69 6.94 -5.66 5.21
N ARG A 70 7.41 -6.37 4.19
CA ARG A 70 6.90 -6.28 2.81
C ARG A 70 5.40 -6.58 2.76
N ARG A 71 4.96 -7.70 3.35
CA ARG A 71 3.54 -8.08 3.35
C ARG A 71 2.65 -7.13 4.13
N ALA A 72 3.14 -6.56 5.22
CA ALA A 72 2.39 -5.59 6.00
C ALA A 72 2.14 -4.30 5.20
N VAL A 73 3.18 -3.78 4.51
CA VAL A 73 3.05 -2.62 3.62
C VAL A 73 2.16 -2.93 2.42
N GLU A 74 2.29 -4.10 1.80
CA GLU A 74 1.41 -4.53 0.71
C GLU A 74 -0.06 -4.61 1.15
N ASP A 75 -0.35 -5.04 2.38
CA ASP A 75 -1.73 -5.07 2.86
C ASP A 75 -2.29 -3.66 3.04
N ALA A 76 -1.47 -2.71 3.51
CA ALA A 76 -1.86 -1.31 3.60
C ALA A 76 -2.15 -0.73 2.20
N GLN A 77 -1.29 -1.00 1.21
CA GLN A 77 -1.51 -0.63 -0.19
C GLN A 77 -2.82 -1.20 -0.74
N ARG A 78 -3.07 -2.50 -0.54
CA ARG A 78 -4.30 -3.15 -1.01
C ARG A 78 -5.56 -2.59 -0.37
N ARG A 79 -5.50 -2.17 0.90
CA ARG A 79 -6.63 -1.51 1.58
C ARG A 79 -6.90 -0.15 0.98
N LEU A 80 -5.85 0.62 0.74
CA LEU A 80 -5.94 1.91 0.08
C LEU A 80 -6.52 1.78 -1.34
N ASP A 81 -5.99 0.84 -2.12
CA ASP A 81 -6.46 0.58 -3.48
C ASP A 81 -7.94 0.19 -3.51
N ARG A 82 -8.40 -0.64 -2.58
CA ARG A 82 -9.82 -0.99 -2.47
C ARG A 82 -10.69 0.22 -2.12
N ALA A 83 -10.25 1.05 -1.18
CA ALA A 83 -10.97 2.26 -0.80
C ALA A 83 -11.05 3.24 -1.99
N LEU A 84 -9.95 3.45 -2.71
CA LEU A 84 -9.91 4.28 -3.92
C LEU A 84 -10.76 3.71 -5.04
N GLY A 85 -10.71 2.40 -5.27
CA GLY A 85 -11.51 1.73 -6.30
C GLY A 85 -13.00 1.86 -6.01
N HIS A 86 -13.43 1.67 -4.76
CA HIS A 86 -14.83 1.89 -4.37
C HIS A 86 -15.25 3.35 -4.53
N LEU A 87 -14.37 4.29 -4.20
CA LEU A 87 -14.65 5.72 -4.25
C LEU A 87 -14.73 6.26 -5.69
N LEU A 88 -13.90 5.74 -6.60
CA LEU A 88 -13.81 6.17 -7.99
C LEU A 88 -14.58 5.26 -8.97
N GLY A 89 -15.18 4.17 -8.49
CA GLY A 89 -15.90 3.21 -9.31
C GLY A 89 -14.98 2.38 -10.22
N PHE A 90 -13.75 2.10 -9.78
CA PHE A 90 -12.85 1.22 -10.52
C PHE A 90 -13.03 -0.23 -10.09
N GLU A 91 -12.90 -1.12 -11.06
CA GLU A 91 -12.84 -2.55 -10.81
C GLU A 91 -11.54 -2.93 -10.08
N ALA A 92 -11.60 -4.00 -9.28
CA ALA A 92 -10.48 -4.39 -8.42
C ALA A 92 -9.23 -4.85 -9.20
N ASP A 93 -9.39 -5.21 -10.47
CA ASP A 93 -8.35 -5.65 -11.39
C ASP A 93 -7.81 -4.51 -12.29
N ASP A 94 -8.38 -3.30 -12.21
CA ASP A 94 -7.89 -2.13 -12.92
C ASP A 94 -6.69 -1.49 -12.21
N LEU A 95 -5.58 -2.24 -12.21
CA LEU A 95 -4.33 -1.86 -11.56
C LEU A 95 -3.77 -0.53 -12.08
N SER A 96 -4.04 -0.20 -13.35
CA SER A 96 -3.56 1.05 -13.96
C SER A 96 -4.29 2.25 -13.37
N ASN A 97 -5.63 2.23 -13.33
CA ASN A 97 -6.38 3.34 -12.77
C ASN A 97 -6.21 3.45 -11.25
N LEU A 98 -6.05 2.33 -10.53
CA LEU A 98 -5.68 2.34 -9.12
C LEU A 98 -4.31 2.98 -8.87
N ALA A 99 -3.30 2.67 -9.70
CA ALA A 99 -1.99 3.30 -9.60
C ALA A 99 -2.07 4.81 -9.86
N ARG A 100 -2.87 5.24 -10.85
CA ARG A 100 -3.13 6.66 -11.13
C ARG A 100 -3.82 7.36 -9.96
N ALA A 101 -4.81 6.72 -9.34
CA ALA A 101 -5.50 7.27 -8.16
C ALA A 101 -4.58 7.46 -6.97
N ARG A 102 -3.71 6.47 -6.68
CA ARG A 102 -2.68 6.63 -5.65
C ARG A 102 -1.72 7.77 -5.96
N ALA A 103 -1.27 7.89 -7.22
CA ALA A 103 -0.39 8.97 -7.62
C ALA A 103 -1.06 10.35 -7.47
N ALA A 104 -2.34 10.48 -7.85
CA ALA A 104 -3.11 11.70 -7.63
C ALA A 104 -3.21 12.06 -6.13
N LEU A 105 -3.48 11.06 -5.27
CA LEU A 105 -3.53 11.25 -3.81
C LEU A 105 -2.20 11.74 -3.23
N PHE A 106 -1.09 11.29 -3.81
CA PHE A 106 0.26 11.66 -3.39
C PHE A 106 0.68 13.05 -3.89
N LEU A 107 0.38 13.38 -5.14
CA LEU A 107 0.82 14.62 -5.79
C LEU A 107 -0.09 15.82 -5.46
N ASP A 108 -1.41 15.66 -5.62
CA ASP A 108 -2.38 16.76 -5.55
C ASP A 108 -3.34 16.64 -4.35
N GLY A 109 -3.20 15.60 -3.52
CA GLY A 109 -4.13 15.26 -2.44
C GLY A 109 -4.05 16.15 -1.19
N VAL A 110 -3.45 17.35 -1.23
CA VAL A 110 -3.20 18.21 -0.05
C VAL A 110 -4.50 18.69 0.62
N GLY A 111 -5.65 18.66 -0.07
CA GLY A 111 -6.97 18.98 0.50
C GLY A 111 -7.94 17.79 0.60
N PHE A 112 -7.51 16.59 0.22
CA PHE A 112 -8.39 15.42 0.22
C PHE A 112 -8.47 14.82 1.64
N PRO A 113 -9.65 14.44 2.16
CA PRO A 113 -9.78 13.85 3.50
C PRO A 113 -9.28 12.40 3.49
N LYS A 114 -7.95 12.21 3.46
CA LYS A 114 -7.29 10.90 3.32
C LYS A 114 -7.76 9.91 4.38
N ASP A 115 -7.88 10.35 5.63
CA ASP A 115 -8.30 9.51 6.76
C ASP A 115 -9.66 8.84 6.55
N ASN A 116 -10.54 9.44 5.76
CA ASN A 116 -11.86 8.87 5.44
C ASN A 116 -11.73 7.60 4.58
N LEU A 117 -10.66 7.46 3.78
CA LEU A 117 -10.40 6.25 2.97
C LEU A 117 -10.18 5.01 3.84
N LEU A 118 -9.51 5.17 4.98
CA LEU A 118 -9.14 4.06 5.87
C LEU A 118 -10.14 3.86 7.01
N SER A 119 -10.79 4.92 7.46
CA SER A 119 -11.80 4.86 8.52
C SER A 119 -13.20 4.46 8.03
N GLY A 120 -13.42 4.39 6.70
CA GLY A 120 -14.72 4.07 6.11
C GLY A 120 -15.75 5.18 6.29
N GLN A 121 -15.32 6.37 6.70
CA GLN A 121 -16.17 7.55 6.75
C GLN A 121 -16.51 8.01 5.32
N PRO A 122 -17.70 8.58 5.09
CA PRO A 122 -18.06 9.08 3.77
C PRO A 122 -17.09 10.20 3.35
N VAL A 123 -16.70 10.19 2.08
CA VAL A 123 -15.97 11.27 1.43
C VAL A 123 -16.97 12.10 0.65
N SER A 124 -16.85 13.43 0.68
CA SER A 124 -17.78 14.30 -0.03
C SER A 124 -17.66 14.10 -1.55
N PRO A 125 -18.77 14.09 -2.30
CA PRO A 125 -18.75 13.94 -3.76
C PRO A 125 -17.84 14.98 -4.46
N GLU A 126 -17.76 16.18 -3.91
CA GLU A 126 -16.89 17.25 -4.43
C GLU A 126 -15.41 16.87 -4.30
N ALA A 127 -15.00 16.27 -3.18
CA ALA A 127 -13.62 15.81 -3.00
C ALA A 127 -13.30 14.62 -3.91
N VAL A 128 -14.27 13.72 -4.14
CA VAL A 128 -14.15 12.62 -5.10
C VAL A 128 -13.98 13.16 -6.52
N SER A 129 -14.82 14.11 -6.93
CA SER A 129 -14.76 14.73 -8.25
C SER A 129 -13.46 15.49 -8.46
N ALA A 130 -12.97 16.20 -7.44
CA ALA A 130 -11.67 16.87 -7.51
C ALA A 130 -10.55 15.85 -7.71
N LEU A 131 -10.50 14.79 -6.90
CA LEU A 131 -9.50 13.73 -7.06
C LEU A 131 -9.54 13.10 -8.45
N ALA A 132 -10.74 12.82 -8.98
CA ALA A 132 -10.93 12.27 -10.31
C ALA A 132 -10.39 13.19 -11.42
N ALA A 133 -10.55 14.51 -11.28
CA ALA A 133 -10.04 15.50 -12.24
C ALA A 133 -8.50 15.57 -12.26
N HIS A 134 -7.85 15.23 -11.14
CA HIS A 134 -6.39 15.22 -10.99
C HIS A 134 -5.74 13.87 -11.34
N LEU A 135 -6.50 12.89 -11.86
CA LEU A 135 -5.93 11.59 -12.23
C LEU A 135 -4.93 11.76 -13.38
N PRO A 136 -3.65 11.40 -13.20
CA PRO A 136 -2.61 11.60 -14.21
C PRO A 136 -3.00 10.97 -15.53
N THR A 137 -3.31 11.73 -16.57
CA THR A 137 -3.64 11.17 -17.88
C THR A 137 -2.37 10.71 -18.57
N ALA A 138 -2.42 9.59 -19.29
CA ALA A 138 -1.33 9.21 -20.17
C ALA A 138 -1.04 10.39 -21.10
N THR A 139 0.21 10.86 -21.12
CA THR A 139 0.65 11.86 -22.09
C THR A 139 0.32 11.30 -23.47
N PRO A 140 -0.40 12.03 -24.34
CA PRO A 140 -0.61 11.60 -25.71
C PRO A 140 0.74 11.30 -26.36
N PRO A 141 0.85 10.28 -27.23
CA PRO A 141 2.09 10.04 -27.94
C PRO A 141 2.48 11.32 -28.68
N GLU A 142 3.66 11.85 -28.39
CA GLU A 142 4.22 12.95 -29.17
C GLU A 142 4.27 12.51 -30.64
N ALA A 143 3.90 13.41 -31.55
CA ALA A 143 3.99 13.13 -32.98
C ALA A 143 5.40 12.59 -33.28
N PRO A 144 5.54 11.48 -34.01
CA PRO A 144 6.84 10.85 -34.22
C PRO A 144 7.81 11.88 -34.82
N LEU A 145 8.90 12.15 -34.08
CA LEU A 145 9.92 13.08 -34.54
C LEU A 145 10.58 12.50 -35.79
N PRO A 146 10.70 13.28 -36.88
CA PRO A 146 11.38 12.80 -38.09
C PRO A 146 12.86 12.54 -37.79
N MET A 147 13.24 11.27 -37.73
CA MET A 147 14.64 10.89 -37.64
C MET A 147 15.28 10.94 -39.02
N LYS A 148 16.45 11.59 -39.13
CA LYS A 148 17.28 11.49 -40.34
C LYS A 148 17.75 10.05 -40.48
N HIS A 149 17.65 9.48 -41.68
CA HIS A 149 18.20 8.17 -41.99
C HIS A 149 19.68 8.13 -41.61
N GLN A 150 20.03 7.25 -40.67
CA GLN A 150 21.41 6.98 -40.30
C GLN A 150 21.95 5.89 -41.23
N THR A 151 22.96 6.23 -42.03
CA THR A 151 23.67 5.26 -42.85
C THR A 151 24.74 4.60 -41.99
N PHE A 152 24.58 3.31 -41.69
CA PHE A 152 25.61 2.51 -41.03
C PHE A 152 26.60 2.01 -42.09
N SER A 153 27.85 2.48 -42.04
CA SER A 153 28.95 1.90 -42.82
C SER A 153 29.76 0.96 -41.94
N PHE A 154 29.68 -0.34 -42.22
CA PHE A 154 30.54 -1.33 -41.60
C PHE A 154 31.89 -1.32 -42.29
N ILE A 155 32.93 -0.82 -41.62
CA ILE A 155 34.31 -0.94 -42.09
C ILE A 155 34.82 -2.33 -41.68
N PHE A 156 34.64 -3.32 -42.54
CA PHE A 156 35.39 -4.57 -42.42
C PHE A 156 36.80 -4.36 -42.98
N ARG A 157 37.79 -4.18 -42.10
CA ARG A 157 39.20 -4.29 -42.49
C ARG A 157 39.57 -5.78 -42.59
N ARG A 158 39.96 -6.22 -43.80
CA ARG A 158 40.70 -7.46 -44.01
C ARG A 158 42.17 -7.26 -43.63
#